data_AF-A0A1V1PCD3-F1
#
_entry.id   AF-A0A1V1PCD3-F1
#
_cell.length_a   1.000
_cell.length_b   1.000
_cell.length_c   1.000
_cell.angle_alpha   90.00
_cell.angle_beta   90.00
_cell.angle_gamma   90.00
#
_symmetry.space_group_name_H-M   'P 1'
#
loop_
_entity.id
_entity.type
_entity.pdbx_description
1 polymer ?
#
loop_
_entity_poly.entity_id
_entity_poly.type
_entity_poly.pdbx_seq_one_letter_code
_entity_poly.pdbx_strand_id
1 'polypeptide(L)'
;MLKNYSHFRIGGPAHAIIFPESFYHLALLLPWLTSEKIPWLVIGNGSNILFDDSGFCGIIINLTQCCSIQIRDRKIRADAGISLKRLWLHATRHSLGGMNFAVGIPGTLGGGCANECRGGWRSNGRCA
;
A
#
# COMPACT_ATOMS: atom_id res chain seq x y z
N MET A 1 -4.39 8.86 14.12
CA MET A 1 -5.58 7.97 14.10
C MET A 1 -5.70 7.34 12.72
N LEU A 2 -6.07 6.06 12.65
CA LEU A 2 -6.13 5.30 11.39
C LEU A 2 -7.28 5.71 10.48
N LYS A 3 -8.34 6.30 11.02
CA LYS A 3 -9.40 6.95 10.25
C LYS A 3 -8.90 7.97 9.19
N ASN A 4 -7.72 8.56 9.37
CA ASN A 4 -7.17 9.51 8.38
C ASN A 4 -6.51 8.82 7.18
N TYR A 5 -6.32 7.50 7.24
CA TYR A 5 -5.58 6.71 6.25
C TYR A 5 -6.42 5.56 5.67
N SER A 6 -7.70 5.48 6.01
CA SER A 6 -8.69 4.59 5.38
C SER A 6 -9.70 5.40 4.58
N HIS A 7 -10.14 4.86 3.45
CA HIS A 7 -11.17 5.50 2.63
C HIS A 7 -12.51 5.61 3.38
N PHE A 8 -12.80 4.63 4.25
CA PHE A 8 -14.01 4.59 5.07
C PHE A 8 -13.99 5.55 6.27
N ARG A 9 -12.83 6.15 6.59
CA ARG A 9 -12.64 7.01 7.78
C ARG A 9 -13.03 6.35 9.10
N ILE A 10 -12.86 5.03 9.16
CA ILE A 10 -13.04 4.18 10.33
C ILE A 10 -11.65 3.66 10.74
N GLY A 11 -11.39 3.60 12.04
CA GLY A 11 -10.11 3.11 12.57
C GLY A 11 -9.58 3.87 13.78
N GLY A 12 -9.29 3.12 14.85
CA GLY A 12 -8.76 3.59 16.12
C GLY A 12 -7.29 4.10 16.08
N PRO A 13 -6.62 4.18 17.23
CA PRO A 13 -5.21 4.53 17.31
C PRO A 13 -4.32 3.41 16.75
N ALA A 14 -3.17 3.79 16.20
CA ALA A 14 -2.07 2.86 15.92
C ALA A 14 -0.86 3.32 16.72
N HIS A 15 0.00 2.39 17.13
CA HIS A 15 1.24 2.74 17.85
C HIS A 15 2.17 3.59 16.99
N ALA A 16 2.35 3.24 15.72
CA ALA A 16 3.06 4.07 14.77
C ALA A 16 2.59 3.81 13.34
N ILE A 17 2.77 4.83 12.49
CA ILE A 17 2.67 4.71 11.05
C ILE A 17 3.97 5.18 10.42
N ILE A 18 4.52 4.39 9.50
CA ILE A 18 5.78 4.64 8.81
C ILE A 18 5.50 4.75 7.33
N PHE A 19 6.10 5.76 6.69
CA PHE A 19 6.02 5.99 5.27
C PHE A 19 7.42 5.77 4.66
N PRO A 20 7.76 4.54 4.23
CA PRO A 20 9.00 4.33 3.52
C PRO A 20 8.97 5.07 2.18
N GLU A 21 10.05 5.80 1.88
CA GLU A 21 10.24 6.48 0.59
C GLU A 21 10.84 5.56 -0.48
N SER A 22 11.40 4.42 -0.08
CA SER A 22 12.08 3.48 -0.97
C SER A 22 11.95 2.03 -0.49
N PHE A 23 12.00 1.10 -1.44
CA PHE A 23 12.14 -0.33 -1.16
C PHE A 23 13.38 -0.65 -0.31
N TYR A 24 14.43 0.17 -0.37
CA TYR A 24 15.61 0.00 0.48
C TYR A 24 15.26 0.17 1.97
N HIS A 25 14.49 1.20 2.32
CA HIS A 25 14.02 1.41 3.70
C HIS A 25 13.12 0.27 4.16
N LEU A 26 12.26 -0.24 3.27
CA LEU A 26 11.40 -1.38 3.59
C LEU A 26 12.23 -2.66 3.85
N ALA A 27 13.28 -2.89 3.06
CA ALA A 27 14.16 -4.05 3.19
C ALA A 27 14.98 -4.03 4.49
N LEU A 28 15.27 -2.85 5.05
CA LEU A 28 15.90 -2.70 6.36
C LEU A 28 14.89 -2.82 7.51
N LEU A 29 13.70 -2.24 7.33
CA LEU A 29 12.67 -2.15 8.36
C LEU A 29 12.03 -3.51 8.65
N LEU A 30 11.66 -4.28 7.62
CA LEU A 30 10.92 -5.54 7.81
C LEU A 30 11.71 -6.58 8.63
N PRO A 31 13.00 -6.85 8.35
CA PRO A 31 13.78 -7.78 9.18
C PRO A 31 13.89 -7.33 10.63
N TRP A 32 14.07 -6.02 10.87
CA TRP A 32 14.16 -5.46 12.22
C TRP A 32 12.83 -5.61 12.98
N LEU A 33 11.70 -5.33 12.33
CA LEU A 33 10.39 -5.54 12.95
C LEU A 33 10.14 -7.02 13.27
N THR A 34 10.58 -7.92 12.39
CA THR A 34 10.48 -9.36 12.60
C THR A 34 11.37 -9.83 13.75
N SER A 35 12.60 -9.32 13.89
CA SER A 35 13.51 -9.69 14.99
C SER A 35 12.97 -9.23 16.34
N GLU A 36 12.39 -8.03 16.40
CA GLU A 36 11.78 -7.46 17.60
C GLU A 36 10.39 -8.03 17.89
N LYS A 37 9.87 -8.92 17.04
CA LYS A 37 8.51 -9.50 17.13
C LYS A 37 7.41 -8.43 17.19
N ILE A 38 7.66 -7.27 16.58
CA ILE A 38 6.68 -6.19 16.54
C ILE A 38 5.66 -6.52 15.45
N PRO A 39 4.36 -6.61 15.77
CA PRO A 39 3.32 -6.80 14.76
C PRO A 39 3.29 -5.61 13.79
N TRP A 40 3.24 -5.90 12.50
CA TRP A 40 3.21 -4.88 11.46
C TRP A 40 2.22 -5.20 10.35
N LEU A 41 1.73 -4.15 9.69
CA LEU A 41 0.79 -4.24 8.58
C LEU A 41 1.21 -3.31 7.44
N VAL A 42 1.34 -3.83 6.24
CA VAL A 42 1.62 -3.03 5.04
C VAL A 42 0.31 -2.60 4.40
N ILE A 43 0.17 -1.30 4.15
CA ILE A 43 -1.00 -0.70 3.51
C ILE A 43 -0.60 0.14 2.30
N GLY A 44 -1.49 0.20 1.32
CA GLY A 44 -1.44 1.17 0.23
C GLY A 44 -2.23 2.44 0.57
N ASN A 45 -3.06 2.89 -0.36
CA ASN A 45 -3.93 4.07 -0.16
C ASN A 45 -5.16 3.80 0.73
N GLY A 46 -5.25 2.64 1.38
CA GLY A 46 -6.35 2.29 2.29
C GLY A 46 -7.75 2.23 1.63
N SER A 47 -7.83 2.07 0.31
CA SER A 47 -9.11 2.04 -0.43
C SER A 47 -9.95 0.79 -0.18
N ASN A 48 -9.33 -0.30 0.28
CA ASN A 48 -10.00 -1.57 0.59
C ASN A 48 -9.64 -2.10 1.98
N ILE A 49 -9.42 -1.20 2.96
CA ILE A 49 -9.05 -1.58 4.32
C ILE A 49 -10.09 -0.99 5.27
N LEU A 50 -10.68 -1.86 6.09
CA LEU A 50 -11.51 -1.48 7.21
C LEU A 50 -10.70 -1.73 8.48
N PHE A 51 -10.29 -0.64 9.14
CA PHE A 51 -9.64 -0.74 10.44
C PHE A 51 -10.72 -0.86 11.53
N ASP A 52 -10.42 -1.67 12.54
CA ASP A 52 -11.26 -1.76 13.73
C ASP A 52 -11.15 -0.46 14.56
N ASP A 53 -12.22 -0.08 15.24
CA ASP A 53 -12.24 1.09 16.12
C ASP A 53 -11.37 0.90 17.35
N SER A 54 -11.10 -0.36 17.75
CA SER A 54 -10.09 -0.70 18.77
C SER A 54 -8.65 -0.38 18.36
N GLY A 55 -8.42 -0.08 17.07
CA GLY A 55 -7.12 0.32 16.54
C GLY A 55 -6.24 -0.85 16.13
N PHE A 56 -4.94 -0.60 16.00
CA PHE A 56 -3.94 -1.60 15.65
C PHE A 56 -2.76 -1.52 16.63
N CYS A 57 -2.59 -2.56 17.44
CA CYS A 57 -1.44 -2.71 18.33
C CYS A 57 -0.24 -3.19 17.51
N GLY A 58 0.43 -2.26 16.84
CA GLY A 58 1.56 -2.54 15.96
C GLY A 58 1.93 -1.36 15.06
N ILE A 59 2.82 -1.62 14.10
CA ILE A 59 3.32 -0.62 13.15
C ILE A 59 2.62 -0.76 11.80
N ILE A 60 2.06 0.34 11.31
CA ILE A 60 1.47 0.39 9.97
C ILE A 60 2.49 0.97 9.00
N ILE A 61 2.76 0.28 7.91
CA ILE A 61 3.72 0.66 6.88
C ILE A 61 2.93 1.09 5.65
N ASN A 62 2.92 2.38 5.34
CA ASN A 62 2.18 2.93 4.22
C ASN A 62 3.09 3.16 3.02
N LEU A 63 2.88 2.40 1.95
CA LEU A 63 3.73 2.44 0.76
C LEU A 63 3.48 3.63 -0.16
N THR A 64 2.52 4.53 0.11
CA THR A 64 2.15 5.62 -0.81
C THR A 64 3.31 6.55 -1.20
N GLN A 65 4.39 6.60 -0.41
CA GLN A 65 5.61 7.34 -0.76
C GLN A 65 6.58 6.56 -1.67
N CYS A 66 6.56 5.22 -1.65
CA CYS A 66 7.25 4.35 -2.62
C CYS A 66 6.50 4.35 -3.97
N CYS A 67 6.67 5.41 -4.77
CA CYS A 67 5.90 5.62 -6.00
C CYS A 67 6.77 5.84 -7.25
N SER A 68 7.99 5.30 -7.28
CA SER A 68 8.87 5.40 -8.44
C SER A 68 8.30 4.67 -9.66
N ILE A 69 8.59 5.19 -10.84
CA ILE A 69 8.21 4.60 -12.13
C ILE A 69 9.36 4.77 -13.11
N GLN A 70 9.64 3.69 -13.84
CA GLN A 70 10.66 3.64 -14.88
C GLN A 70 10.10 2.94 -16.11
N ILE A 71 10.39 3.48 -17.27
CA ILE A 71 9.97 2.92 -18.55
C ILE A 71 11.23 2.60 -19.36
N ARG A 72 11.36 1.34 -19.80
CA ARG A 72 12.45 0.88 -20.67
C ARG A 72 11.91 -0.13 -21.68
N ASP A 73 12.23 0.02 -22.95
CA ASP A 73 11.92 -0.96 -24.02
C ASP A 73 10.45 -1.41 -24.04
N ARG A 74 9.51 -0.46 -23.89
CA ARG A 74 8.06 -0.69 -23.80
C ARG A 74 7.59 -1.48 -22.56
N LYS A 75 8.45 -1.66 -21.56
CA LYS A 75 8.11 -2.22 -20.25
C LYS A 75 8.03 -1.11 -19.20
N ILE A 76 7.04 -1.20 -18.33
CA ILE A 76 6.92 -0.31 -17.17
C ILE A 76 7.33 -1.08 -15.92
N ARG A 77 8.28 -0.53 -15.17
CA ARG A 77 8.60 -0.93 -13.80
C ARG A 77 8.11 0.16 -12.88
N ALA A 78 7.22 -0.19 -11.95
CA ALA A 78 6.70 0.78 -11.00
C ALA A 78 6.63 0.19 -9.59
N ASP A 79 6.77 1.06 -8.60
CA ASP A 79 6.73 0.66 -7.20
C ASP A 79 5.31 0.36 -6.73
N ALA A 80 5.20 -0.48 -5.69
CA ALA A 80 3.91 -0.93 -5.15
C ALA A 80 3.02 0.20 -4.61
N GLY A 81 3.59 1.37 -4.28
CA GLY A 81 2.86 2.53 -3.78
C GLY A 81 2.32 3.47 -4.85
N ILE A 82 2.67 3.29 -6.13
CA ILE A 82 2.14 4.14 -7.19
C ILE A 82 0.63 3.97 -7.29
N SER A 83 -0.11 5.07 -7.44
CA SER A 83 -1.54 4.97 -7.72
C SER A 83 -1.78 4.44 -9.13
N LEU A 84 -2.80 3.59 -9.29
CA LEU A 84 -3.17 3.03 -10.60
C LEU A 84 -3.47 4.14 -11.63
N LYS A 85 -4.08 5.24 -11.18
CA LYS A 85 -4.28 6.45 -11.99
C LYS A 85 -2.96 7.06 -12.51
N ARG A 86 -1.94 7.17 -11.65
CA ARG A 86 -0.64 7.75 -12.03
C ARG A 86 0.12 6.82 -12.97
N LEU A 87 0.03 5.50 -12.74
CA LEU A 87 0.57 4.47 -13.63
C LEU A 87 -0.04 4.58 -15.03
N TRP A 88 -1.38 4.65 -15.12
CA TRP A 88 -2.08 4.81 -16.39
C TRP A 88 -1.67 6.09 -17.13
N LEU A 89 -1.62 7.24 -16.43
CA LEU A 89 -1.23 8.50 -17.03
C LEU A 89 0.19 8.44 -17.62
N HIS A 90 1.11 7.74 -16.95
CA HIS A 90 2.46 7.52 -17.45
C HIS A 90 2.49 6.59 -18.67
N ALA A 91 1.74 5.49 -18.64
CA ALA A 91 1.64 4.57 -19.76
C ALA A 91 1.11 5.27 -21.03
N THR A 92 0.03 6.05 -20.89
CA THR A 92 -0.58 6.80 -21.99
C THR A 92 0.38 7.84 -22.59
N ARG A 93 1.14 8.55 -21.75
CA ARG A 93 2.15 9.53 -22.21
C ARG A 93 3.27 8.91 -23.04
N HIS A 94 3.58 7.63 -22.81
CA HIS A 94 4.59 6.88 -23.54
C HIS A 94 4.00 5.99 -24.64
N SER A 95 2.75 6.22 -25.04
CA SER A 95 2.03 5.46 -26.07
C SER A 95 1.98 3.95 -25.79
N LEU A 96 2.03 3.55 -24.52
CA LEU A 96 1.88 2.18 -24.08
C LEU A 96 0.39 1.90 -23.82
N GLY A 97 -0.23 1.15 -24.73
CA GLY A 97 -1.61 0.67 -24.58
C GLY A 97 -1.76 -0.47 -23.58
N GLY A 98 -3.01 -0.85 -23.28
CA GLY A 98 -3.34 -2.03 -22.45
C GLY A 98 -3.61 -1.77 -20.98
N MET A 99 -3.48 -0.53 -20.49
CA MET A 99 -3.73 -0.16 -19.08
C MET A 99 -5.06 0.57 -18.83
N ASN A 100 -5.99 0.55 -19.80
CA ASN A 100 -7.26 1.29 -19.68
C ASN A 100 -8.13 0.82 -18.50
N PHE A 101 -7.97 -0.42 -18.05
CA PHE A 101 -8.68 -0.96 -16.87
C PHE A 101 -8.27 -0.27 -15.55
N ALA A 102 -7.08 0.32 -15.48
CA ALA A 102 -6.53 0.93 -14.27
C ALA A 102 -7.11 2.33 -13.97
N VAL A 103 -7.85 2.94 -14.90
CA VAL A 103 -8.41 4.30 -14.77
C VAL A 103 -9.51 4.39 -13.71
N GLY A 104 -10.28 3.30 -13.55
CA GLY A 104 -11.43 3.26 -12.65
C GLY A 104 -11.19 2.66 -11.28
N ILE A 105 -10.01 2.08 -11.01
CA ILE A 105 -9.74 1.33 -9.79
C ILE A 105 -9.04 2.24 -8.77
N PRO A 106 -9.70 2.61 -7.65
CA PRO A 106 -9.06 3.39 -6.59
C PRO A 106 -8.09 2.49 -5.80
N GLY A 107 -6.81 2.82 -5.83
CA GLY A 107 -5.80 2.10 -5.06
C GLY A 107 -4.38 2.29 -5.58
N THR A 108 -3.45 1.62 -4.91
CA THR A 108 -2.06 1.52 -5.35
C THR A 108 -1.84 0.23 -6.15
N LEU A 109 -0.78 0.19 -6.96
CA LEU A 109 -0.41 -0.98 -7.75
C LEU A 109 -0.28 -2.22 -6.85
N GLY A 110 0.42 -2.10 -5.72
CA GLY A 110 0.58 -3.19 -4.76
C GLY A 110 -0.74 -3.59 -4.08
N GLY A 111 -1.68 -2.66 -3.90
CA GLY A 111 -3.02 -2.97 -3.43
C GLY A 111 -3.84 -3.76 -4.45
N GLY A 112 -3.73 -3.42 -5.74
CA GLY A 112 -4.31 -4.21 -6.84
C GLY A 112 -3.74 -5.62 -6.88
N CYS A 113 -2.41 -5.77 -6.86
CA CYS A 113 -1.75 -7.07 -6.82
C CYS A 113 -2.12 -7.87 -5.56
N ALA A 114 -2.19 -7.23 -4.39
CA ALA A 114 -2.56 -7.91 -3.14
C ALA A 114 -4.03 -8.37 -3.15
N ASN A 115 -4.94 -7.57 -3.70
CA ASN A 115 -6.36 -7.94 -3.82
C ASN A 115 -6.57 -9.10 -4.81
N GLU A 116 -5.84 -9.13 -5.94
CA GLU A 116 -5.92 -10.25 -6.89
C GLU A 116 -5.21 -11.51 -6.38
N CYS A 117 -4.12 -11.37 -5.62
CA CYS A 117 -3.40 -12.51 -5.06
C CYS A 117 -3.97 -13.02 -3.73
N ARG A 118 -4.79 -12.24 -3.01
CA ARG A 118 -5.35 -12.62 -1.70
C ARG A 118 -6.74 -12.00 -1.49
N GLY A 119 -7.79 -12.80 -1.67
CA GLY A 119 -9.14 -12.42 -1.24
C GLY A 119 -9.15 -12.06 0.25
N GLY A 120 -9.52 -10.81 0.57
CA GLY A 120 -9.83 -10.31 1.91
C GLY A 120 -8.75 -10.54 2.97
N TRP A 121 -7.89 -9.55 3.21
CA TRP A 121 -6.99 -9.58 4.37
C TRP A 121 -7.81 -9.49 5.67
N ARG A 122 -7.86 -10.58 6.44
CA ARG A 122 -8.35 -10.61 7.84
C ARG A 122 -7.16 -10.53 8.79
N SER A 123 -6.84 -9.34 9.31
CA SER A 123 -5.91 -9.21 10.43
C SER A 123 -6.65 -9.49 11.73
N ASN A 124 -6.39 -10.65 12.34
CA ASN A 124 -6.92 -11.03 13.66
C ASN A 124 -6.11 -10.38 14.82
N GLY A 125 -5.60 -9.16 14.62
CA GLY A 125 -4.84 -8.41 15.62
C GLY A 125 -5.76 -7.52 16.44
N ARG A 126 -6.57 -8.12 17.33
CA ARG A 126 -7.36 -7.36 18.30
C ARG A 126 -6.43 -6.85 19.40
N CYS A 127 -6.57 -5.58 19.77
CA CYS A 127 -6.08 -5.09 21.05
C CYS A 127 -6.86 -5.81 22.16
N ALA A 128 -6.16 -6.47 23.08
CA ALA A 128 -6.72 -6.93 24.34
C ALA A 128 -6.67 -5.80 25.37
#